data_AF-A0A0S9PTT1-F1
#
_entry.id   AF-A0A0S9PTT1-F1
#
_cell.length_a   1.000
_cell.length_b   1.000
_cell.length_c   1.000
_cell.angle_alpha   90.00
_cell.angle_beta   90.00
_cell.angle_gamma   90.00
#
_symmetry.space_group_name_H-M   'P 1'
#
loop_
_entity.id
_entity.type
_entity.pdbx_description
1 polymer ?
#
loop_
_entity_poly.entity_id
_entity_poly.type
_entity_poly.pdbx_seq_one_letter_code
_entity_poly.pdbx_strand_id
1 'polypeptide(L)'
;MSGLADGSVTQQDLGFDPATVAGAPMDDVIDALVDVICRNDTTLDDAAGREAVNEALSEVLAENPGTDPLAMPVEHTQEVWLRTVAYHVFEDIMLDLGAGLQRGAFGDAKVFNDRRYEIRDFVRESFREQYGQLTAAGRNVDRSNAAAIAKEVTSLVFDVYEGWME
;
A
#
# COMPACT_ATOMS: atom_id res chain seq x y z
N MET A 1 11.39 -10.96 -21.85
CA MET A 1 10.07 -10.35 -21.56
C MET A 1 9.42 -11.23 -20.51
N SER A 2 9.06 -10.67 -19.35
CA SER A 2 8.57 -11.45 -18.20
C SER A 2 7.13 -11.90 -18.46
N GLY A 3 6.80 -13.18 -18.23
CA GLY A 3 5.45 -13.74 -18.45
C GLY A 3 4.34 -13.13 -17.57
N LEU A 4 4.72 -12.23 -16.65
CA LEU A 4 3.79 -11.37 -15.92
C LEU A 4 3.18 -10.28 -16.81
N ALA A 5 3.91 -9.81 -17.84
CA ALA A 5 3.50 -8.69 -18.68
C ALA A 5 2.55 -9.09 -19.83
N ASP A 6 2.54 -10.36 -20.22
CA ASP A 6 1.66 -10.91 -21.27
C ASP A 6 0.48 -11.72 -20.71
N GLY A 7 0.37 -11.82 -19.37
CA GLY A 7 -0.71 -12.53 -18.69
C GLY A 7 -0.65 -14.05 -18.84
N SER A 8 0.48 -14.62 -19.26
CA SER A 8 0.63 -16.07 -19.46
C SER A 8 0.92 -16.84 -18.16
N VAL A 9 1.24 -16.12 -17.08
CA VAL A 9 1.51 -16.70 -15.75
C VAL A 9 0.19 -17.01 -15.06
N THR A 10 -0.02 -18.27 -14.71
CA THR A 10 -1.19 -18.71 -13.96
C THR A 10 -1.00 -18.47 -12.46
N GLN A 11 -2.07 -18.46 -11.67
CA GLN A 11 -1.99 -18.39 -10.20
C GLN A 11 -1.12 -19.52 -9.63
N GLN A 12 -1.20 -20.71 -10.24
CA GLN A 12 -0.38 -21.87 -9.87
C GLN A 12 1.12 -21.65 -10.14
N ASP A 13 1.45 -20.93 -11.22
CA ASP A 13 2.85 -20.54 -11.52
C ASP A 13 3.40 -19.53 -10.50
N LEU A 14 2.53 -18.78 -9.83
CA LEU A 14 2.86 -17.88 -8.70
C LEU A 14 2.87 -18.59 -7.35
N GLY A 15 2.64 -19.91 -7.33
CA GLY A 15 2.60 -20.72 -6.11
C GLY A 15 1.33 -20.52 -5.29
N PHE A 16 0.23 -20.07 -5.91
CA PHE A 16 -1.07 -19.91 -5.28
C PHE A 16 -2.12 -20.78 -5.96
N ASP A 17 -2.78 -21.64 -5.18
CA ASP A 17 -3.92 -22.41 -5.64
C ASP A 17 -5.18 -21.86 -4.95
N PRO A 18 -6.06 -21.14 -5.67
CA PRO A 18 -7.30 -20.60 -5.12
C PRO A 18 -8.20 -21.67 -4.49
N ALA A 19 -8.07 -22.94 -4.91
CA ALA A 19 -8.83 -24.04 -4.33
C ALA A 19 -8.44 -24.34 -2.88
N THR A 20 -7.25 -23.92 -2.43
CA THR A 20 -6.77 -24.14 -1.05
C THR A 20 -7.42 -23.21 -0.04
N VAL A 21 -7.96 -22.08 -0.50
CA VAL A 21 -8.65 -21.07 0.33
C VAL A 21 -10.14 -20.95 -0.02
N ALA A 22 -10.65 -21.81 -0.91
CA ALA A 22 -12.04 -21.81 -1.31
C ALA A 22 -12.96 -22.15 -0.12
N GLY A 23 -13.83 -21.19 0.26
CA GLY A 23 -14.75 -21.32 1.39
C GLY A 23 -14.11 -21.05 2.76
N ALA A 24 -12.85 -20.59 2.80
CA ALA A 24 -12.22 -20.11 4.03
C ALA A 24 -12.83 -18.76 4.47
N PRO A 25 -12.71 -18.40 5.76
CA PRO A 25 -12.95 -17.04 6.24
C PRO A 25 -12.16 -16.00 5.45
N MET A 26 -12.71 -14.79 5.30
CA MET A 26 -12.08 -13.70 4.53
C MET A 26 -10.65 -13.39 5.01
N ASP A 27 -10.44 -13.38 6.33
CA ASP A 27 -9.13 -13.10 6.92
C ASP A 27 -8.08 -14.13 6.49
N ASP A 28 -8.43 -15.43 6.45
CA ASP A 28 -7.53 -16.50 5.98
C ASP A 28 -7.21 -16.37 4.48
N VAL A 29 -8.17 -15.87 3.68
CA VAL A 29 -7.96 -15.60 2.25
C VAL A 29 -7.00 -14.42 2.05
N ILE A 30 -7.17 -13.35 2.84
CA ILE A 30 -6.30 -12.16 2.83
C ILE A 30 -4.87 -12.57 3.20
N ASP A 31 -4.69 -13.32 4.29
CA ASP A 31 -3.36 -13.75 4.74
C ASP A 31 -2.65 -14.60 3.66
N ALA A 32 -3.37 -15.52 3.02
CA ALA A 32 -2.82 -16.31 1.93
C ALA A 32 -2.42 -15.46 0.71
N LEU A 33 -3.20 -14.44 0.38
CA LEU A 33 -2.87 -13.50 -0.70
C LEU A 33 -1.65 -12.64 -0.35
N VAL A 34 -1.58 -12.11 0.87
CA VAL A 34 -0.42 -11.35 1.38
C VAL A 34 0.85 -12.18 1.28
N ASP A 35 0.81 -13.43 1.75
CA ASP A 35 1.95 -14.33 1.71
C ASP A 35 2.45 -14.60 0.29
N VAL A 36 1.54 -14.76 -0.67
CA VAL A 36 1.90 -14.98 -2.08
C VAL A 36 2.47 -13.72 -2.71
N ILE A 37 1.85 -12.56 -2.47
CA ILE A 37 2.29 -11.27 -3.02
C ILE A 37 3.72 -10.97 -2.52
N CYS A 38 3.94 -11.03 -1.21
CA CYS A 38 5.23 -10.69 -0.61
C CYS A 38 6.31 -11.71 -0.97
N ARG A 39 5.98 -13.01 -1.07
CA ARG A 39 6.93 -14.02 -1.55
C ARG A 39 7.42 -13.75 -2.98
N ASN A 40 6.55 -13.22 -3.84
CA ASN A 40 6.87 -12.97 -5.25
C ASN A 40 7.46 -11.57 -5.50
N ASP A 41 7.30 -10.62 -4.57
CA ASP A 41 7.95 -9.31 -4.61
C ASP A 41 8.88 -9.12 -3.42
N THR A 42 10.19 -9.34 -3.65
CA THR A 42 11.23 -9.18 -2.63
C THR A 42 11.33 -7.78 -2.03
N THR A 43 10.73 -6.75 -2.67
CA THR A 43 10.69 -5.39 -2.10
C THR A 43 9.62 -5.24 -1.03
N LEU A 44 8.66 -6.17 -0.97
CA LEU A 44 7.59 -6.22 0.03
C LEU A 44 7.80 -7.37 1.03
N ASP A 45 8.86 -8.17 0.90
CA ASP A 45 9.17 -9.28 1.80
C ASP A 45 9.92 -8.83 3.08
N ASP A 46 9.42 -7.76 3.68
CA ASP A 46 9.75 -7.34 5.04
C ASP A 46 8.46 -7.13 5.86
N ALA A 47 8.62 -6.75 7.13
CA ALA A 47 7.46 -6.57 8.02
C ALA A 47 6.57 -5.40 7.59
N ALA A 48 7.15 -4.30 7.08
CA ALA A 48 6.40 -3.11 6.68
C ALA A 48 5.64 -3.35 5.37
N GLY A 49 6.26 -4.04 4.40
CA GLY A 49 5.62 -4.43 3.15
C GLY A 49 4.47 -5.41 3.36
N ARG A 50 4.64 -6.42 4.22
CA ARG A 50 3.56 -7.36 4.57
C ARG A 50 2.37 -6.66 5.22
N GLU A 51 2.63 -5.76 6.17
CA GLU A 51 1.58 -4.96 6.83
C GLU A 51 0.87 -4.05 5.82
N ALA A 52 1.63 -3.37 4.95
CA ALA A 52 1.09 -2.49 3.94
C ALA A 52 0.15 -3.21 2.96
N VAL A 53 0.51 -4.42 2.51
CA VAL A 53 -0.36 -5.25 1.65
C VAL A 53 -1.62 -5.69 2.40
N ASN A 54 -1.47 -6.14 3.65
CA ASN A 54 -2.60 -6.59 4.45
C ASN A 54 -3.61 -5.46 4.70
N GLU A 55 -3.13 -4.29 5.13
CA GLU A 55 -3.98 -3.14 5.41
C GLU A 55 -4.66 -2.63 4.12
N ALA A 56 -3.91 -2.51 3.02
CA ALA A 56 -4.46 -2.10 1.73
C ALA A 56 -5.56 -3.05 1.23
N LEU A 57 -5.32 -4.36 1.27
CA LEU A 57 -6.28 -5.36 0.82
C LEU A 57 -7.53 -5.37 1.72
N SER A 58 -7.34 -5.34 3.04
CA SER A 58 -8.42 -5.32 4.01
C SER A 58 -9.31 -4.09 3.87
N GLU A 59 -8.73 -2.90 3.73
CA GLU A 59 -9.50 -1.67 3.56
C GLU A 59 -10.29 -1.65 2.25
N VAL A 60 -9.70 -2.06 1.12
CA VAL A 60 -10.40 -2.09 -0.17
C VAL A 60 -11.57 -3.07 -0.15
N LEU A 61 -11.40 -4.23 0.48
CA LEU A 61 -12.48 -5.22 0.62
C LEU A 61 -13.58 -4.74 1.59
N ALA A 62 -13.20 -4.03 2.66
CA ALA A 62 -14.15 -3.45 3.60
C ALA A 62 -15.00 -2.33 2.96
N GLU A 63 -14.38 -1.51 2.09
CA GLU A 63 -15.07 -0.45 1.34
C GLU A 63 -15.96 -1.00 0.21
N ASN A 64 -15.65 -2.20 -0.30
CA ASN A 64 -16.36 -2.84 -1.41
C ASN A 64 -16.95 -4.20 -0.99
N PRO A 65 -17.93 -4.21 -0.08
CA PRO A 65 -18.48 -5.44 0.47
C PRO A 65 -19.10 -6.31 -0.64
N GLY A 66 -18.75 -7.59 -0.63
CA GLY A 66 -19.19 -8.57 -1.64
C GLY A 66 -18.24 -8.72 -2.83
N THR A 67 -17.13 -7.98 -2.87
CA THR A 67 -16.03 -8.25 -3.80
C THR A 67 -15.38 -9.60 -3.46
N ASP A 68 -15.22 -10.45 -4.47
CA ASP A 68 -14.44 -11.68 -4.34
C ASP A 68 -12.94 -11.32 -4.41
N PRO A 69 -12.15 -11.57 -3.34
CA PRO A 69 -10.72 -11.27 -3.33
C PRO A 69 -9.92 -12.07 -4.37
N LEU A 70 -10.46 -13.19 -4.85
CA LEU A 70 -9.81 -14.03 -5.87
C LEU A 70 -10.17 -13.61 -7.30
N ALA A 71 -11.16 -12.73 -7.45
CA ALA A 71 -11.69 -12.24 -8.72
C ALA A 71 -12.02 -10.74 -8.66
N MET A 72 -11.09 -9.95 -8.11
CA MET A 72 -11.27 -8.51 -7.97
C MET A 72 -11.34 -7.81 -9.34
N PRO A 73 -12.23 -6.81 -9.51
CA PRO A 73 -12.18 -5.89 -10.63
C PRO A 73 -10.82 -5.20 -10.72
N VAL A 74 -10.39 -4.86 -11.94
CA VAL A 74 -9.08 -4.23 -12.20
C VAL A 74 -8.93 -2.95 -11.39
N GLU A 75 -10.01 -2.19 -11.23
CA GLU A 75 -10.05 -0.95 -10.47
C GLU A 75 -9.73 -1.19 -8.99
N HIS A 76 -10.24 -2.28 -8.41
CA HIS A 76 -9.96 -2.64 -7.00
C HIS A 76 -8.54 -3.16 -6.84
N THR A 77 -8.03 -3.98 -7.77
CA THR A 77 -6.64 -4.44 -7.73
C THR A 77 -5.66 -3.28 -7.89
N GLN A 78 -5.97 -2.30 -8.73
CA GLN A 78 -5.18 -1.07 -8.87
C GLN A 78 -5.19 -0.24 -7.58
N GLU A 79 -6.34 -0.10 -6.93
CA GLU A 79 -6.45 0.61 -5.66
C GLU A 79 -5.66 -0.10 -4.55
N VAL A 80 -5.73 -1.44 -4.46
CA VAL A 80 -4.88 -2.22 -3.52
C VAL A 80 -3.41 -1.95 -3.80
N TRP A 81 -2.97 -2.03 -5.05
CA TRP A 81 -1.59 -1.75 -5.42
C TRP A 81 -1.16 -0.33 -5.01
N LEU A 82 -2.00 0.67 -5.30
CA LEU A 82 -1.74 2.07 -4.93
C LEU A 82 -1.58 2.24 -3.42
N ARG A 83 -2.52 1.70 -2.63
CA ARG A 83 -2.49 1.77 -1.16
C ARG A 83 -1.29 1.03 -0.59
N THR A 84 -0.94 -0.13 -1.11
CA THR A 84 0.27 -0.86 -0.68
C THR A 84 1.52 0.01 -0.81
N VAL A 85 1.71 0.67 -1.96
CA VAL A 85 2.88 1.53 -2.16
C VAL A 85 2.82 2.75 -1.22
N ALA A 86 1.65 3.36 -1.06
CA ALA A 86 1.46 4.49 -0.17
C ALA A 86 1.75 4.12 1.31
N TYR A 87 1.27 2.97 1.78
CA TYR A 87 1.45 2.51 3.16
C TYR A 87 2.88 2.07 3.45
N HIS A 88 3.54 1.44 2.48
CA HIS A 88 4.98 1.16 2.60
C HIS A 88 5.79 2.46 2.75
N VAL A 89 5.55 3.45 1.88
CA VAL A 89 6.25 4.74 1.95
C VAL A 89 5.90 5.52 3.21
N PHE A 90 4.66 5.39 3.68
CA PHE A 90 4.26 5.96 4.95
C PHE A 90 5.03 5.36 6.14
N GLU A 91 5.23 4.04 6.19
CA GLU A 91 6.06 3.43 7.24
C GLU A 91 7.51 3.91 7.15
N ASP A 92 8.09 4.04 5.94
CA ASP A 92 9.42 4.62 5.74
C ASP A 92 9.51 6.06 6.28
N ILE A 93 8.51 6.89 5.98
CA ILE A 93 8.39 8.26 6.49
C ILE A 93 8.29 8.26 8.03
N MET A 94 7.55 7.33 8.61
CA MET A 94 7.38 7.24 10.06
C MET A 94 8.66 6.78 10.78
N LEU A 95 9.57 6.07 10.11
CA LEU A 95 10.90 5.80 10.65
C LEU A 95 11.72 7.07 10.85
N ASP A 96 11.60 8.04 9.94
CA ASP A 96 12.31 9.33 10.02
C ASP A 96 11.60 10.33 10.96
N LEU A 97 10.27 10.45 10.85
CA LEU A 97 9.47 11.45 11.56
C LEU A 97 9.00 11.00 12.93
N GLY A 98 8.86 9.70 13.19
CA GLY A 98 8.11 9.16 14.32
C GLY A 98 8.60 9.67 15.68
N ALA A 99 9.91 9.72 15.89
CA ALA A 99 10.49 10.23 17.13
C ALA A 99 10.30 11.75 17.29
N GLY A 100 10.27 12.51 16.19
CA GLY A 100 9.94 13.94 16.20
C GLY A 100 8.48 14.17 16.54
N LEU A 101 7.58 13.46 15.86
CA LEU A 101 6.14 13.53 16.09
C LEU A 101 5.75 13.16 17.52
N GLN A 102 6.39 12.12 18.09
CA GLN A 102 6.14 11.73 19.48
C GLN A 102 6.61 12.80 20.48
N ARG A 103 7.72 13.48 20.20
CA ARG A 103 8.20 14.61 21.04
C ARG A 103 7.28 15.81 20.95
N GLY A 104 6.91 16.24 19.74
CA GLY A 104 5.97 17.36 19.53
C GLY A 104 4.53 17.05 19.98
N ALA A 105 4.21 15.77 20.22
CA ALA A 105 2.97 15.36 20.89
C ALA A 105 3.06 15.43 22.43
N PHE A 106 4.21 15.82 23.00
CA PHE A 106 4.45 15.90 24.45
C PHE A 106 4.12 14.62 25.23
N GLY A 107 4.28 13.45 24.58
CA GLY A 107 3.94 12.15 25.17
C GLY A 107 2.44 11.82 25.19
N ASP A 108 1.57 12.64 24.58
CA ASP A 108 0.16 12.32 24.39
C ASP A 108 -0.01 11.31 23.25
N ALA A 109 -0.35 10.08 23.63
CA ALA A 109 -0.54 8.97 22.70
C ALA A 109 -1.71 9.20 21.73
N LYS A 110 -2.76 9.92 22.15
CA LYS A 110 -3.89 10.22 21.27
C LYS A 110 -3.46 11.21 20.20
N VAL A 111 -2.78 12.29 20.58
CA VAL A 111 -2.27 13.30 19.64
C VAL A 111 -1.29 12.68 18.66
N PHE A 112 -0.39 11.81 19.12
CA PHE A 112 0.53 11.08 18.25
C PHE A 112 -0.21 10.22 17.23
N ASN A 113 -1.22 9.45 17.66
CA ASN A 113 -2.01 8.61 16.76
C ASN A 113 -2.83 9.44 15.77
N ASP A 114 -3.48 10.52 16.21
CA ASP A 114 -4.26 11.40 15.34
C ASP A 114 -3.37 11.98 14.23
N ARG A 115 -2.14 12.44 14.57
CA ARG A 115 -1.15 12.90 13.59
C ARG A 115 -0.70 11.80 12.63
N ARG A 116 -0.48 10.58 13.16
CA ARG A 116 -0.08 9.43 12.34
C ARG A 116 -1.16 9.10 11.29
N TYR A 117 -2.44 9.12 11.68
CA TYR A 117 -3.55 8.92 10.74
C TYR A 117 -3.64 10.03 9.70
N GLU A 118 -3.49 11.29 10.10
CA GLU A 118 -3.53 12.41 9.15
C GLU A 118 -2.41 12.33 8.10
N ILE A 119 -1.19 12.02 8.53
CA ILE A 119 -0.06 11.82 7.61
C ILE A 119 -0.32 10.63 6.67
N ARG A 120 -0.87 9.52 7.18
CA ARG A 120 -1.20 8.36 6.36
C ARG A 120 -2.22 8.69 5.28
N ASP A 121 -3.30 9.38 5.65
CA ASP A 121 -4.34 9.81 4.71
C ASP A 121 -3.78 10.79 3.67
N PHE A 122 -2.92 11.72 4.10
CA PHE A 122 -2.25 12.67 3.20
C PHE A 122 -1.33 11.95 2.20
N VAL A 123 -0.53 10.98 2.65
CA VAL A 123 0.33 10.16 1.78
C VAL A 123 -0.53 9.41 0.76
N ARG A 124 -1.59 8.73 1.20
CA ARG A 124 -2.50 7.98 0.32
C ARG A 124 -3.10 8.88 -0.76
N GLU A 125 -3.63 10.05 -0.38
CA GLU A 125 -4.26 10.95 -1.35
C GLU A 125 -3.24 11.59 -2.30
N SER A 126 -2.04 11.92 -1.81
CA SER A 126 -0.95 12.43 -2.65
C SER A 126 -0.53 11.40 -3.70
N PHE A 127 -0.43 10.12 -3.31
CA PHE A 127 -0.19 9.02 -4.26
C PHE A 127 -1.30 8.89 -5.29
N ARG A 128 -2.57 8.96 -4.85
CA ARG A 128 -3.73 8.90 -5.75
C ARG A 128 -3.74 10.03 -6.76
N GLU A 129 -3.46 11.26 -6.32
CA GLU A 129 -3.37 12.42 -7.20
C GLU A 129 -2.27 12.24 -8.25
N GLN A 130 -1.06 11.89 -7.83
CA GLN A 130 0.09 11.68 -8.72
C GLN A 130 -0.17 10.54 -9.71
N TYR A 131 -0.78 9.45 -9.25
CA TYR A 131 -1.23 8.35 -10.11
C TYR A 131 -2.27 8.81 -11.14
N GLY A 132 -3.26 9.61 -10.72
CA GLY A 132 -4.26 10.22 -11.59
C GLY A 132 -3.64 11.10 -12.67
N GLN A 133 -2.60 11.87 -12.34
CA GLN A 133 -1.87 12.69 -13.31
C GLN A 133 -1.10 11.83 -14.32
N LEU A 134 -0.45 10.74 -13.90
CA LEU A 134 0.24 9.82 -14.80
C LEU A 134 -0.72 9.15 -15.79
N THR A 135 -1.85 8.66 -15.29
CA THR A 135 -2.85 7.98 -16.11
C THR A 135 -3.54 8.94 -17.07
N ALA A 136 -3.85 10.17 -16.64
CA ALA A 136 -4.38 11.23 -17.52
C ALA A 136 -3.41 11.61 -18.64
N ALA A 137 -2.10 11.50 -18.41
CA ALA A 137 -1.05 11.69 -19.42
C ALA A 137 -0.86 10.45 -20.34
N GLY A 138 -1.68 9.41 -20.19
CA GLY A 138 -1.60 8.17 -20.97
C GLY A 138 -0.37 7.32 -20.63
N ARG A 139 0.24 7.54 -19.47
CA ARG A 139 1.41 6.77 -19.00
C ARG A 139 0.95 5.65 -18.08
N ASN A 140 1.54 4.47 -18.26
CA ASN A 140 1.41 3.39 -17.30
C ASN A 140 2.36 3.63 -16.13
N VAL A 141 1.93 3.18 -14.95
CA VAL A 141 2.77 3.20 -13.75
C VAL A 141 3.71 2.02 -13.79
N ASP A 142 4.99 2.30 -13.56
CA ASP A 142 6.06 1.33 -13.54
C ASP A 142 6.96 1.58 -12.32
N ARG A 143 7.90 0.68 -12.06
CA ARG A 143 8.78 0.77 -10.89
C ARG A 143 9.56 2.09 -10.83
N SER A 144 9.93 2.66 -11.98
CA SER A 144 10.75 3.88 -12.03
C SER A 144 9.93 5.12 -11.66
N ASN A 145 8.70 5.23 -12.16
CA ASN A 145 7.84 6.36 -11.85
C ASN A 145 7.18 6.23 -10.47
N ALA A 146 6.94 5.01 -9.97
CA ALA A 146 6.50 4.78 -8.59
C ALA A 146 7.54 5.29 -7.57
N ALA A 147 8.83 5.03 -7.80
CA ALA A 147 9.90 5.54 -6.94
C ALA A 147 10.02 7.08 -7.00
N ALA A 148 9.77 7.69 -8.17
CA ALA A 148 9.74 9.14 -8.31
C ALA A 148 8.57 9.77 -7.53
N ILE A 149 7.37 9.17 -7.64
CA ILE A 149 6.20 9.59 -6.87
C ILE A 149 6.48 9.47 -5.37
N ALA A 150 7.03 8.34 -4.92
CA ALA A 150 7.37 8.14 -3.51
C ALA A 150 8.28 9.26 -2.99
N LYS A 151 9.34 9.60 -3.72
CA LYS A 151 10.25 10.68 -3.34
C LYS A 151 9.54 12.04 -3.27
N GLU A 152 8.65 12.33 -4.21
CA GLU A 152 7.88 13.58 -4.23
C GLU A 152 6.91 13.66 -3.05
N VAL A 153 6.15 12.58 -2.80
CA VAL A 153 5.22 12.49 -1.67
C VAL A 153 5.95 12.60 -0.33
N THR A 154 7.10 11.95 -0.17
CA THR A 154 7.94 12.12 1.01
C THR A 154 8.31 13.59 1.22
N SER A 155 8.78 14.28 0.18
CA SER A 155 9.11 15.72 0.27
C SER A 155 7.91 16.56 0.72
N LEU A 156 6.73 16.31 0.15
CA LEU A 156 5.50 17.02 0.52
C LEU A 156 5.12 16.81 1.98
N VAL A 157 5.28 15.59 2.50
CA VAL A 157 5.01 15.30 3.91
C VAL A 157 5.95 16.09 4.82
N PHE A 158 7.25 16.12 4.51
CA PHE A 158 8.21 16.92 5.29
C PHE A 158 7.83 18.41 5.24
N ASP A 159 7.53 18.95 4.06
CA ASP A 159 7.18 20.36 3.91
C ASP A 159 5.91 20.75 4.70
N VAL A 160 4.91 19.86 4.77
CA VAL A 160 3.63 20.14 5.44
C VAL A 160 3.71 19.91 6.96
N TYR A 161 4.40 18.85 7.39
CA TYR A 161 4.32 18.35 8.77
C TYR A 161 5.58 18.58 9.60
N GLU A 162 6.63 19.22 9.06
CA GLU A 162 7.85 19.53 9.84
C GLU A 162 7.55 20.26 11.16
N GLY A 163 6.63 21.22 11.14
CA GLY A 163 6.24 21.98 12.33
C GLY A 163 5.56 21.17 13.44
N TRP A 164 5.17 19.92 13.20
CA TRP A 164 4.64 19.03 14.24
C TRP A 164 5.72 18.35 15.06
N MET A 165 6.97 18.42 14.62
CA MET A 165 8.12 17.80 15.30
C MET A 165 8.76 18.70 16.37
N GLU A 166 8.40 19.98 16.40
CA GLU A 166 8.82 20.97 17.41
C GLU A 166 8.01 20.87 18.70
#